data_AF-A0A6I4LWS1-F1
#
_entry.id   AF-A0A6I4LWS1-F1
#
_cell.length_a   1.000
_cell.length_b   1.000
_cell.length_c   1.000
_cell.angle_alpha   90.00
_cell.angle_beta   90.00
_cell.angle_gamma   90.00
#
_symmetry.space_group_name_H-M   'P 1'
#
loop_
_entity.id
_entity.type
_entity.pdbx_description
1 polymer ?
#
loop_
_entity_poly.entity_id
_entity_poly.type
_entity_poly.pdbx_seq_one_letter_code
_entity_poly.pdbx_strand_id
1 'polypeptide(L)'
;MIPPKSEQGYAMVAAVAGIAVFAMMALALVQSSQNEIVQVSAEVGQAKAAAAAEAGMAIALNGLLTKDRANRWSIDGRLRKAGFEDASLQIRIEDERGKVPINLLDDELAARLMEAIGLGFGGNARIAADSLVDWIDDDEEPRPDGAEADYYRPRGIRPRNGPLQSVDELTQIRGFNRKMVEQMKPFVTVNFGSGGFDARYAHPRAIGVMLDGGVDSPAAINRQRELDGQRTAIELGDAIDLVGRPLMISVEAKRPDGTRSKRQMIVELTGSETRPYIIRAFE
;
A
#
# COMPACT_ATOMS: atom_id res chain seq x y z
N MET A 1 -3.67 85.39 30.18
CA MET A 1 -4.25 84.18 29.56
C MET A 1 -3.13 83.45 28.85
N ILE A 2 -2.83 82.23 29.27
CA ILE A 2 -1.84 81.36 28.62
C ILE A 2 -2.50 80.84 27.33
N PRO A 3 -1.90 81.00 26.14
CA PRO A 3 -2.48 80.48 24.91
C PRO A 3 -2.53 78.94 24.98
N PRO A 4 -3.60 78.29 24.50
CA PRO A 4 -3.65 76.83 24.47
C PRO A 4 -2.50 76.29 23.61
N LYS A 5 -1.70 75.39 24.18
CA LYS A 5 -0.66 74.65 23.46
C LYS A 5 -1.33 73.89 22.29
N SER A 6 -0.71 73.95 21.12
CA SER A 6 -1.23 73.39 19.88
C SER A 6 -1.43 71.87 19.94
N GLU A 7 -2.68 71.40 19.97
CA GLU A 7 -3.05 69.99 19.78
C GLU A 7 -2.94 69.51 18.32
N GLN A 8 -2.37 70.33 17.43
CA GLN A 8 -2.28 70.05 15.98
C GLN A 8 -1.23 68.97 15.61
N GLY A 9 -0.34 68.58 16.53
CA GLY A 9 0.63 67.50 16.31
C GLY A 9 0.08 66.09 16.57
N TYR A 10 -0.83 65.93 17.54
CA TYR A 10 -1.36 64.63 17.94
C TYR A 10 -2.35 64.05 16.92
N ALA A 11 -3.13 64.91 16.25
CA ALA A 11 -4.08 64.48 15.24
C ALA A 11 -3.41 63.79 14.04
N MET A 12 -2.25 64.29 13.61
CA MET A 12 -1.49 63.70 12.50
C MET A 12 -0.89 62.34 12.90
N VAL A 13 -0.36 62.23 14.12
CA VAL A 13 0.17 60.96 14.65
C VAL A 13 -0.94 59.92 14.78
N ALA A 14 -2.11 60.31 15.30
CA ALA A 14 -3.27 59.44 15.41
C ALA A 14 -3.81 58.99 14.03
N ALA A 15 -3.83 59.90 13.04
CA ALA A 15 -4.24 59.57 11.68
C ALA A 15 -3.28 58.58 11.01
N VAL A 16 -1.97 58.80 11.14
CA VAL A 16 -0.95 57.88 10.59
C VAL A 16 -1.02 56.52 11.28
N ALA A 17 -1.16 56.49 12.61
CA ALA A 17 -1.33 55.24 13.35
C ALA A 17 -2.61 54.49 12.93
N GLY A 18 -3.72 55.22 12.74
CA GLY A 18 -4.98 54.65 12.23
C GLY A 18 -4.83 54.03 10.84
N ILE A 19 -4.19 54.75 9.90
CA ILE A 19 -3.91 54.24 8.55
C ILE A 19 -3.03 53.00 8.61
N ALA A 20 -1.99 52.99 9.46
CA ALA A 20 -1.12 51.83 9.61
C ALA A 20 -1.89 50.59 10.13
N VAL A 21 -2.79 50.76 11.10
CA VAL A 21 -3.64 49.67 11.60
C VAL A 21 -4.58 49.16 10.51
N PHE A 22 -5.25 50.06 9.78
CA PHE A 22 -6.12 49.67 8.66
C PHE A 22 -5.35 48.94 7.56
N ALA A 23 -4.14 49.40 7.22
CA ALA A 23 -3.29 48.75 6.23
C ALA A 23 -2.87 47.34 6.68
N MET A 24 -2.50 47.16 7.95
CA MET A 24 -2.17 45.84 8.51
C MET A 24 -3.39 44.91 8.51
N MET A 25 -4.58 45.40 8.87
CA MET A 25 -5.82 44.62 8.81
C MET A 25 -6.18 44.22 7.38
N ALA A 26 -6.07 45.13 6.42
CA ALA A 26 -6.30 44.85 5.02
C ALA A 26 -5.32 43.78 4.49
N LEU A 27 -4.04 43.88 4.84
CA LEU A 27 -3.02 42.89 4.47
C LEU A 27 -3.32 41.51 5.07
N ALA A 28 -3.70 41.46 6.36
CA ALA A 28 -4.05 40.20 7.03
C ALA A 28 -5.27 39.52 6.38
N LEU A 29 -6.30 40.29 6.00
CA LEU A 29 -7.46 39.76 5.30
C LEU A 29 -7.09 39.16 3.93
N VAL A 30 -6.27 39.87 3.14
CA VAL A 30 -5.81 39.38 1.82
C VAL A 30 -5.02 38.08 1.97
N GLN A 31 -4.15 37.99 2.97
CA GLN A 31 -3.39 36.75 3.25
C GLN A 31 -4.32 35.61 3.66
N SER A 32 -5.29 35.87 4.53
CA SER A 32 -6.28 34.88 4.95
C SER A 32 -7.09 34.33 3.78
N SER A 33 -7.60 35.19 2.89
CA SER A 33 -8.37 34.76 1.72
C SER A 33 -7.55 33.94 0.73
N GLN A 34 -6.27 34.28 0.52
CA GLN A 34 -5.40 33.50 -0.36
C GLN A 34 -5.14 32.09 0.20
N ASN A 35 -4.93 31.96 1.51
CA ASN A 35 -4.72 30.67 2.16
C ASN A 35 -5.97 29.77 2.04
N GLU A 36 -7.16 30.34 2.21
CA GLU A 36 -8.43 29.63 2.08
C GLU A 36 -8.65 29.11 0.65
N ILE A 37 -8.35 29.93 -0.37
CA ILE A 37 -8.45 29.53 -1.78
C ILE A 37 -7.47 28.37 -2.11
N VAL A 38 -6.25 28.42 -1.60
CA VAL A 38 -5.25 27.36 -1.81
C VAL A 38 -5.71 26.06 -1.16
N GLN A 39 -6.28 26.12 0.05
CA GLN A 39 -6.77 24.94 0.76
C GLN A 39 -7.96 24.29 0.03
N VAL A 40 -8.95 25.07 -0.38
CA VAL A 40 -10.11 24.57 -1.16
C VAL A 40 -9.65 23.96 -2.49
N SER A 41 -8.70 24.61 -3.17
CA SER A 41 -8.16 24.10 -4.44
C SER A 41 -7.40 22.79 -4.24
N ALA A 42 -6.64 22.65 -3.15
CA ALA A 42 -5.94 21.41 -2.82
C ALA A 42 -6.91 20.27 -2.50
N GLU A 43 -7.99 20.54 -1.77
CA GLU A 43 -9.03 19.56 -1.45
C GLU A 43 -9.76 19.07 -2.70
N VAL A 44 -10.19 20.00 -3.57
CA VAL A 44 -10.76 19.66 -4.89
C VAL A 44 -9.75 18.89 -5.74
N GLY A 45 -8.48 19.30 -5.67
CA GLY A 45 -7.36 18.64 -6.34
C GLY A 45 -7.26 17.17 -5.98
N GLN A 46 -7.29 16.89 -4.68
CA GLN A 46 -7.21 15.54 -4.10
C GLN A 46 -8.45 14.71 -4.43
N ALA A 47 -9.65 15.28 -4.31
CA ALA A 47 -10.89 14.60 -4.68
C ALA A 47 -10.90 14.16 -6.14
N LYS A 48 -10.45 15.03 -7.07
CA LYS A 48 -10.31 14.69 -8.48
C LYS A 48 -9.25 13.62 -8.73
N ALA A 49 -8.11 13.67 -8.04
CA ALA A 49 -7.07 12.65 -8.15
C ALA A 49 -7.58 11.28 -7.64
N ALA A 50 -8.35 11.26 -6.55
CA ALA A 50 -9.00 10.06 -6.04
C ALA A 50 -10.02 9.48 -7.05
N ALA A 51 -10.90 10.32 -7.60
CA ALA A 51 -11.85 9.89 -8.63
C ALA A 51 -11.14 9.33 -9.87
N ALA A 52 -10.02 9.93 -10.29
CA ALA A 52 -9.20 9.43 -11.38
C ALA A 52 -8.56 8.06 -11.07
N ALA A 53 -8.10 7.83 -9.83
CA ALA A 53 -7.60 6.54 -9.39
C ALA A 53 -8.71 5.47 -9.40
N GLU A 54 -9.92 5.83 -8.98
CA GLU A 54 -11.11 4.96 -9.05
C GLU A 54 -11.53 4.63 -10.48
N ALA A 55 -11.50 5.60 -11.39
CA ALA A 55 -11.68 5.36 -12.82
C ALA A 55 -10.61 4.39 -13.35
N GLY A 56 -9.36 4.52 -12.91
CA GLY A 56 -8.29 3.57 -13.25
C GLY A 56 -8.57 2.15 -12.77
N MET A 57 -9.20 1.95 -11.61
CA MET A 57 -9.61 0.62 -11.15
C MET A 57 -10.70 0.01 -12.04
N ALA A 58 -11.67 0.83 -12.47
CA ALA A 58 -12.70 0.39 -13.42
C ALA A 58 -12.10 0.01 -14.79
N ILE A 59 -11.13 0.78 -15.29
CA ILE A 59 -10.37 0.47 -16.51
C ILE A 59 -9.64 -0.88 -16.36
N ALA A 60 -8.96 -1.08 -15.23
CA ALA A 60 -8.26 -2.33 -14.94
C ALA A 60 -9.20 -3.54 -14.89
N LEU A 61 -10.35 -3.39 -14.22
CA LEU A 61 -11.39 -4.43 -14.15
C LEU A 61 -11.94 -4.77 -15.54
N ASN A 62 -12.21 -3.77 -16.39
CA ASN A 62 -12.64 -4.01 -17.76
C ASN A 62 -11.57 -4.79 -18.55
N GLY A 63 -10.30 -4.42 -18.38
CA GLY A 63 -9.16 -5.13 -18.98
C GLY A 63 -9.01 -6.58 -18.54
N LEU A 64 -9.44 -6.93 -17.32
CA LEU A 64 -9.47 -8.31 -16.82
C LEU A 64 -10.69 -9.09 -17.30
N LEU A 65 -11.85 -8.43 -17.40
CA LEU A 65 -13.13 -9.05 -17.73
C LEU A 65 -13.38 -9.22 -19.24
N THR A 66 -12.50 -8.70 -20.09
CA THR A 66 -12.65 -8.85 -21.55
C THR A 66 -12.72 -10.33 -21.98
N LYS A 67 -13.66 -10.63 -22.88
CA LYS A 67 -13.87 -11.98 -23.44
C LYS A 67 -12.75 -12.38 -24.40
N ASP A 68 -12.10 -11.41 -25.03
CA ASP A 68 -10.95 -11.64 -25.90
C ASP A 68 -9.68 -11.88 -25.08
N ARG A 69 -9.24 -13.15 -25.03
CA ARG A 69 -8.03 -13.55 -24.29
C ARG A 69 -6.76 -12.89 -24.81
N ALA A 70 -6.67 -12.54 -26.09
CA ALA A 70 -5.49 -11.89 -26.65
C ALA A 70 -5.32 -10.46 -26.15
N ASN A 71 -6.44 -9.79 -25.85
CA ASN A 71 -6.48 -8.41 -25.36
C ASN A 71 -6.65 -8.30 -23.84
N ARG A 72 -6.77 -9.43 -23.13
CA ARG A 72 -6.89 -9.46 -21.67
C ARG A 72 -5.60 -9.00 -21.02
N TRP A 73 -5.74 -8.16 -19.99
CA TRP A 73 -4.59 -7.65 -19.26
C TRP A 73 -3.91 -8.76 -18.46
N SER A 74 -2.58 -8.79 -18.52
CA SER A 74 -1.73 -9.68 -17.72
C SER A 74 -1.76 -9.31 -16.25
N ILE A 75 -1.56 -10.31 -15.40
CA ILE A 75 -1.45 -10.21 -13.93
C ILE A 75 0.01 -10.25 -13.46
N ASP A 76 0.93 -9.87 -14.34
CA ASP A 76 2.38 -9.99 -14.20
C ASP A 76 3.03 -8.81 -13.46
N GLY A 77 2.24 -7.92 -12.86
CA GLY A 77 2.71 -6.73 -12.16
C GLY A 77 3.25 -5.62 -13.07
N ARG A 78 3.19 -5.77 -14.40
CA ARG A 78 3.71 -4.75 -15.33
C ARG A 78 2.95 -3.45 -15.21
N LEU A 79 3.71 -2.35 -15.22
CA LEU A 79 3.16 -1.01 -15.18
C LEU A 79 2.47 -0.65 -16.51
N ARG A 80 1.16 -0.44 -16.44
CA ARG A 80 0.32 0.04 -17.54
C ARG A 80 0.02 1.51 -17.35
N LYS A 81 0.11 2.29 -18.43
CA LYS A 81 -0.23 3.72 -18.42
C LYS A 81 -1.59 3.91 -19.08
N ALA A 82 -2.44 4.70 -18.45
CA ALA A 82 -3.72 5.14 -18.99
C ALA A 82 -3.92 6.63 -18.67
N GLY A 83 -4.99 7.22 -19.17
CA GLY A 83 -5.40 8.58 -18.84
C GLY A 83 -6.87 8.62 -18.47
N PHE A 84 -7.22 9.55 -17.60
CA PHE A 84 -8.60 9.89 -17.27
C PHE A 84 -8.71 11.39 -17.05
N GLU A 85 -9.48 12.08 -17.89
CA GLU A 85 -9.53 13.54 -17.95
C GLU A 85 -8.11 14.16 -18.07
N ASP A 86 -7.71 15.00 -17.12
CA ASP A 86 -6.39 15.63 -17.04
C ASP A 86 -5.34 14.78 -16.29
N ALA A 87 -5.76 13.66 -15.69
CA ALA A 87 -4.91 12.81 -14.88
C ALA A 87 -4.22 11.71 -15.71
N SER A 88 -2.93 11.52 -15.43
CA SER A 88 -2.17 10.34 -15.87
C SER A 88 -2.32 9.21 -14.85
N LEU A 89 -2.54 7.99 -15.32
CA LEU A 89 -2.76 6.81 -14.50
C LEU A 89 -1.63 5.81 -14.67
N GLN A 90 -1.20 5.25 -13.55
CA GLN A 90 -0.24 4.16 -13.45
C GLN A 90 -0.93 2.97 -12.79
N ILE A 91 -1.18 1.93 -13.57
CA ILE A 91 -1.97 0.76 -13.15
C ILE A 91 -1.08 -0.47 -13.14
N ARG A 92 -1.14 -1.26 -12.05
CA ARG A 92 -0.54 -2.59 -11.95
C ARG A 92 -1.58 -3.59 -11.51
N ILE A 93 -1.48 -4.81 -12.02
CA ILE A 93 -2.29 -5.93 -11.61
C ILE A 93 -1.35 -7.06 -11.21
N GLU A 94 -1.47 -7.52 -9.98
CA GLU A 94 -0.63 -8.55 -9.39
C GLU A 94 -1.50 -9.69 -8.86
N ASP A 95 -0.94 -10.89 -8.96
CA ASP A 95 -1.55 -12.10 -8.43
C ASP A 95 -1.21 -12.30 -6.95
N GLU A 96 -2.21 -12.35 -6.08
CA GLU A 96 -1.98 -12.61 -4.66
C GLU A 96 -1.51 -14.05 -4.40
N ARG A 97 -1.78 -15.01 -5.31
CA ARG A 97 -1.23 -16.37 -5.22
C ARG A 97 0.28 -16.43 -5.47
N GLY A 98 0.88 -15.36 -6.01
CA GLY A 98 2.32 -15.21 -6.15
C GLY A 98 3.01 -14.61 -4.92
N LYS A 99 2.28 -14.38 -3.82
CA LYS A 99 2.77 -13.80 -2.57
C LYS A 99 2.75 -14.84 -1.44
N VAL A 100 3.58 -14.64 -0.43
CA VAL A 100 3.63 -15.47 0.78
C VAL A 100 2.37 -15.24 1.62
N PRO A 101 1.54 -16.28 1.87
CA PRO A 101 0.35 -16.16 2.70
C PRO A 101 0.72 -16.12 4.19
N ILE A 102 0.74 -14.93 4.79
CA ILE A 102 1.19 -14.75 6.19
C ILE A 102 0.36 -15.62 7.15
N ASN A 103 -0.95 -15.68 6.94
CA ASN A 103 -1.88 -16.40 7.81
C ASN A 103 -1.81 -17.93 7.65
N LEU A 104 -0.96 -18.46 6.77
CA LEU A 104 -0.79 -19.89 6.53
C LEU A 104 0.66 -20.35 6.80
N LEU A 105 1.46 -19.51 7.46
CA LEU A 105 2.84 -19.84 7.80
C LEU A 105 2.89 -20.86 8.94
N ASP A 106 3.73 -21.86 8.78
CA ASP A 106 4.23 -22.69 9.87
C ASP A 106 5.61 -22.18 10.34
N ASP A 107 6.19 -22.84 11.33
CA ASP A 107 7.49 -22.45 11.91
C ASP A 107 8.61 -22.40 10.85
N GLU A 108 8.58 -23.34 9.89
CA GLU A 108 9.59 -23.42 8.83
C GLU A 108 9.46 -22.26 7.84
N LEU A 109 8.26 -21.99 7.35
CA LEU A 109 8.00 -20.89 6.42
C LEU A 109 8.19 -19.52 7.09
N ALA A 110 7.87 -19.39 8.38
CA ALA A 110 8.14 -18.19 9.15
C ALA A 110 9.66 -17.93 9.25
N ALA A 111 10.46 -18.95 9.52
CA ALA A 111 11.93 -18.83 9.52
C ALA A 111 12.49 -18.45 8.15
N ARG A 112 12.02 -19.11 7.07
CA ARG A 112 12.40 -18.78 5.68
C ARG A 112 12.01 -17.34 5.32
N LEU A 113 10.86 -16.85 5.80
CA LEU A 113 10.43 -15.47 5.61
C LEU A 113 11.38 -14.47 6.28
N MET A 114 11.84 -14.76 7.49
CA MET A 114 12.83 -13.91 8.18
C MET A 114 14.17 -13.88 7.45
N GLU A 115 14.61 -15.01 6.90
CA GLU A 115 15.79 -15.07 6.04
C GLU A 115 15.61 -14.21 4.78
N ALA A 116 14.46 -14.29 4.13
CA ALA A 116 14.17 -13.53 2.90
C ALA A 116 14.14 -12.00 3.09
N ILE A 117 13.89 -11.50 4.31
CA ILE A 117 14.01 -10.08 4.66
C ILE A 117 15.39 -9.69 5.23
N GLY A 118 16.32 -10.62 5.31
CA GLY A 118 17.71 -10.36 5.70
C GLY A 118 17.95 -10.31 7.21
N LEU A 119 17.06 -10.89 8.02
CA LEU A 119 17.29 -11.06 9.47
C LEU A 119 18.31 -12.18 9.78
N GLY A 120 18.58 -13.07 8.82
CA GLY A 120 19.48 -14.21 8.99
C GLY A 120 18.96 -15.23 10.01
N PHE A 121 19.86 -15.97 10.66
CA PHE A 121 19.53 -17.02 11.64
C PHE A 121 19.77 -16.61 13.11
N GLY A 122 19.86 -15.30 13.37
CA GLY A 122 20.13 -14.74 14.70
C GLY A 122 18.93 -14.74 15.63
N GLY A 123 19.14 -14.35 16.89
CA GLY A 123 18.05 -14.26 17.88
C GLY A 123 16.90 -13.34 17.45
N ASN A 124 17.18 -12.25 16.74
CA ASN A 124 16.14 -11.36 16.22
C ASN A 124 15.22 -12.05 15.18
N ALA A 125 15.78 -12.97 14.38
CA ALA A 125 15.00 -13.72 13.39
C ALA A 125 14.06 -14.71 14.09
N ARG A 126 14.57 -15.45 15.08
CA ARG A 126 13.73 -16.37 15.88
C ARG A 126 12.64 -15.65 16.65
N ILE A 127 12.97 -14.53 17.30
CA ILE A 127 11.97 -13.71 17.99
C ILE A 127 10.86 -13.28 17.03
N ALA A 128 11.19 -12.79 15.84
CA ALA A 128 10.20 -12.33 14.88
C ALA A 128 9.39 -13.48 14.27
N ALA A 129 10.02 -14.63 14.00
CA ALA A 129 9.34 -15.82 13.49
C ALA A 129 8.36 -16.39 14.53
N ASP A 130 8.87 -16.73 15.72
CA ASP A 130 8.07 -17.30 16.80
C ASP A 130 6.90 -16.36 17.19
N SER A 131 7.19 -15.06 17.36
CA SER A 131 6.14 -14.09 17.72
C SER A 131 5.11 -13.86 16.61
N LEU A 132 5.46 -14.12 15.34
CA LEU A 132 4.49 -14.07 14.24
C LEU A 132 3.55 -15.26 14.29
N VAL A 133 4.06 -16.46 14.57
CA VAL A 133 3.23 -17.65 14.63
C VAL A 133 2.34 -17.62 15.88
N ASP A 134 2.88 -17.25 17.06
CA ASP A 134 2.10 -17.01 18.30
C ASP A 134 1.00 -15.95 18.12
N TRP A 135 1.18 -14.99 17.21
CA TRP A 135 0.14 -13.99 16.96
C TRP A 135 -1.07 -14.58 16.19
N ILE A 136 -0.81 -15.58 15.35
CA ILE A 136 -1.76 -16.13 14.38
C ILE A 136 -2.53 -17.32 14.95
N ASP A 137 -1.88 -18.16 15.77
CA ASP A 137 -2.53 -19.32 16.36
C ASP A 137 -3.52 -18.94 17.48
N ASP A 138 -4.30 -19.93 17.92
CA ASP A 138 -5.44 -19.75 18.81
C ASP A 138 -5.16 -20.14 20.26
N ASP A 139 -3.93 -20.54 20.58
CA ASP A 139 -3.51 -20.91 21.92
C ASP A 139 -2.91 -19.72 22.70
N GLU A 140 -2.38 -19.98 23.89
CA GLU A 140 -1.77 -18.96 24.76
C GLU A 140 -0.37 -19.40 25.23
N GLU A 141 0.20 -20.46 24.61
CA GLU A 141 1.49 -21.02 24.99
C GLU A 141 2.59 -20.42 24.10
N PRO A 142 3.44 -19.52 24.63
CA PRO A 142 4.44 -18.87 23.81
C PRO A 142 5.51 -19.85 23.34
N ARG A 143 5.89 -19.75 22.06
CA ARG A 143 7.10 -20.39 21.55
C ARG A 143 8.36 -19.89 22.28
N PRO A 144 9.51 -20.61 22.19
CA PRO A 144 10.71 -20.29 22.97
C PRO A 144 11.21 -18.84 22.90
N ASP A 145 11.19 -18.22 21.71
CA ASP A 145 11.54 -16.81 21.51
C ASP A 145 10.30 -15.93 21.23
N GLY A 146 9.11 -16.52 21.33
CA GLY A 146 7.80 -15.97 20.97
C GLY A 146 7.21 -14.96 21.96
N ALA A 147 5.95 -14.60 21.74
CA ALA A 147 5.23 -13.63 22.54
C ALA A 147 3.72 -13.82 22.45
N GLU A 148 3.11 -13.97 23.62
CA GLU A 148 1.67 -14.10 23.82
C GLU A 148 1.05 -12.90 24.53
N ALA A 149 -0.26 -12.97 24.83
CA ALA A 149 -1.01 -11.91 25.52
C ALA A 149 -0.27 -11.29 26.74
N ASP A 150 0.44 -12.11 27.53
CA ASP A 150 1.22 -11.65 28.68
C ASP A 150 2.36 -10.68 28.31
N TYR A 151 3.02 -10.89 27.17
CA TYR A 151 4.07 -10.01 26.65
C TYR A 151 3.49 -8.65 26.19
N TYR A 152 2.32 -8.67 25.57
CA TYR A 152 1.70 -7.51 24.94
C TYR A 152 0.87 -6.66 25.90
N ARG A 153 0.32 -7.25 26.97
CA ARG A 153 -0.53 -6.57 27.96
C ARG A 153 0.08 -5.27 28.54
N PRO A 154 1.37 -5.22 28.95
CA PRO A 154 1.99 -3.97 29.44
C PRO A 154 2.07 -2.86 28.39
N ARG A 155 1.96 -3.19 27.09
CA ARG A 155 1.96 -2.25 25.96
C ARG A 155 0.55 -1.80 25.57
N GLY A 156 -0.48 -2.26 26.28
CA GLY A 156 -1.89 -2.00 25.95
C GLY A 156 -2.33 -2.69 24.65
N ILE A 157 -1.57 -3.67 24.17
CA ILE A 157 -1.87 -4.45 22.97
C ILE A 157 -2.54 -5.76 23.41
N ARG A 158 -3.63 -6.11 22.75
CA ARG A 158 -4.28 -7.41 22.90
C ARG A 158 -4.13 -8.17 21.58
N PRO A 159 -3.31 -9.23 21.55
CA PRO A 159 -3.23 -10.11 20.39
C PRO A 159 -4.60 -10.67 20.03
N ARG A 160 -4.79 -10.93 18.74
CA ARG A 160 -6.06 -11.45 18.22
C ARG A 160 -6.21 -12.95 18.46
N ASN A 161 -5.08 -13.66 18.55
CA ASN A 161 -4.99 -15.11 18.52
C ASN A 161 -5.75 -15.64 17.29
N GLY A 162 -5.30 -15.15 16.13
CA GLY A 162 -6.00 -15.39 14.88
C GLY A 162 -5.42 -14.62 13.68
N PRO A 163 -5.97 -14.86 12.47
CA PRO A 163 -5.45 -14.30 11.23
C PRO A 163 -5.31 -12.78 11.23
N LEU A 164 -4.19 -12.27 10.70
CA LEU A 164 -4.00 -10.85 10.43
C LEU A 164 -5.03 -10.39 9.39
N GLN A 165 -5.60 -9.20 9.60
CA GLN A 165 -6.54 -8.58 8.66
C GLN A 165 -5.83 -7.64 7.68
N SER A 166 -4.64 -7.17 8.04
CA SER A 166 -3.77 -6.35 7.19
C SER A 166 -2.30 -6.70 7.38
N VAL A 167 -1.48 -6.47 6.35
CA VAL A 167 -0.01 -6.63 6.47
C VAL A 167 0.58 -5.61 7.46
N ASP A 168 -0.07 -4.45 7.65
CA ASP A 168 0.37 -3.42 8.58
C ASP A 168 0.28 -3.85 10.06
N GLU A 169 -0.57 -4.83 10.40
CA GLU A 169 -0.65 -5.40 11.75
C GLU A 169 0.66 -6.04 12.21
N LEU A 170 1.52 -6.48 11.27
CA LEU A 170 2.87 -6.97 11.60
C LEU A 170 3.66 -5.95 12.45
N THR A 171 3.40 -4.65 12.30
CA THR A 171 4.09 -3.63 13.11
C THR A 171 3.78 -3.68 14.61
N GLN A 172 2.74 -4.40 15.02
CA GLN A 172 2.37 -4.62 16.42
C GLN A 172 3.06 -5.86 17.02
N ILE A 173 3.57 -6.74 16.17
CA ILE A 173 4.17 -8.01 16.57
C ILE A 173 5.62 -7.78 17.02
N ARG A 174 6.01 -8.45 18.10
CA ARG A 174 7.38 -8.43 18.62
C ARG A 174 8.36 -8.86 17.51
N GLY A 175 9.45 -8.10 17.35
CA GLY A 175 10.49 -8.38 16.37
C GLY A 175 10.32 -7.67 15.02
N PHE A 176 9.16 -7.07 14.75
CA PHE A 176 8.92 -6.31 13.53
C PHE A 176 9.05 -4.80 13.73
N ASN A 177 9.38 -4.10 12.65
CA ASN A 177 9.33 -2.65 12.59
C ASN A 177 8.75 -2.18 11.26
N ARG A 178 8.35 -0.90 11.19
CA ARG A 178 7.76 -0.30 9.99
C ARG A 178 8.59 -0.54 8.73
N LYS A 179 9.93 -0.40 8.80
CA LYS A 179 10.81 -0.58 7.63
C LYS A 179 10.77 -2.03 7.11
N MET A 180 10.79 -3.01 8.00
CA MET A 180 10.66 -4.43 7.61
C MET A 180 9.31 -4.70 6.95
N VAL A 181 8.23 -4.21 7.53
CA VAL A 181 6.88 -4.39 6.98
C VAL A 181 6.75 -3.76 5.58
N GLU A 182 7.28 -2.55 5.38
CA GLU A 182 7.30 -1.92 4.05
C GLU A 182 8.14 -2.72 3.03
N GLN A 183 9.22 -3.39 3.46
CA GLN A 183 10.00 -4.29 2.61
C GLN A 183 9.26 -5.58 2.28
N MET A 184 8.35 -6.04 3.14
CA MET A 184 7.57 -7.27 2.97
C MET A 184 6.37 -7.08 2.05
N LYS A 185 5.70 -5.92 2.11
CA LYS A 185 4.49 -5.59 1.33
C LYS A 185 4.49 -6.04 -0.15
N PRO A 186 5.61 -5.94 -0.90
CA PRO A 186 5.63 -6.40 -2.30
C PRO A 186 5.44 -7.91 -2.51
N PHE A 187 5.70 -8.74 -1.49
CA PHE A 187 5.79 -10.20 -1.68
C PHE A 187 5.05 -11.03 -0.62
N VAL A 188 4.33 -10.41 0.31
CA VAL A 188 3.49 -11.08 1.32
C VAL A 188 2.02 -10.66 1.18
N THR A 189 1.10 -11.50 1.65
CA THR A 189 -0.34 -11.21 1.61
C THR A 189 -1.11 -11.82 2.77
N VAL A 190 -2.22 -11.19 3.12
CA VAL A 190 -3.29 -11.76 3.97
C VAL A 190 -4.51 -12.20 3.15
N ASN A 191 -4.49 -11.96 1.83
CA ASN A 191 -5.60 -12.17 0.88
C ASN A 191 -5.30 -13.26 -0.17
N PHE A 192 -4.61 -14.33 0.24
CA PHE A 192 -4.19 -15.42 -0.65
C PHE A 192 -5.34 -16.15 -1.36
N GLY A 193 -6.51 -16.25 -0.69
CA GLY A 193 -7.67 -16.95 -1.21
C GLY A 193 -7.51 -18.47 -1.16
N SER A 194 -8.17 -19.18 -2.07
CA SER A 194 -8.02 -20.63 -2.23
C SER A 194 -6.94 -20.96 -3.26
N GLY A 195 -6.50 -22.22 -3.31
CA GLY A 195 -5.50 -22.70 -4.29
C GLY A 195 -4.09 -22.81 -3.72
N GLY A 196 -3.12 -23.09 -4.58
CA GLY A 196 -1.70 -23.19 -4.23
C GLY A 196 -0.91 -21.96 -4.67
N PHE A 197 0.33 -21.86 -4.18
CA PHE A 197 1.27 -20.81 -4.57
C PHE A 197 1.58 -20.89 -6.08
N ASP A 198 1.57 -19.74 -6.75
CA ASP A 198 1.84 -19.64 -8.20
C ASP A 198 3.13 -18.86 -8.45
N ALA A 199 4.20 -19.58 -8.80
CA ALA A 199 5.52 -19.01 -8.98
C ALA A 199 5.67 -18.17 -10.25
N ARG A 200 4.76 -18.28 -11.23
CA ARG A 200 4.93 -17.71 -12.58
C ARG A 200 5.16 -16.20 -12.59
N TYR A 201 4.44 -15.49 -11.74
CA TYR A 201 4.59 -14.03 -11.58
C TYR A 201 5.00 -13.61 -10.18
N ALA A 202 5.33 -14.57 -9.32
CA ALA A 202 5.74 -14.31 -7.96
C ALA A 202 6.99 -13.43 -7.88
N HIS A 203 7.09 -12.69 -6.78
CA HIS A 203 8.31 -11.97 -6.44
C HIS A 203 9.42 -12.98 -6.09
N PRO A 204 10.69 -12.76 -6.49
CA PRO A 204 11.78 -13.72 -6.21
C PRO A 204 11.91 -14.13 -4.74
N ARG A 205 11.71 -13.17 -3.81
CA ARG A 205 11.67 -13.48 -2.38
C ARG A 205 10.50 -14.38 -1.97
N ALA A 206 9.32 -14.21 -2.55
CA ALA A 206 8.20 -15.11 -2.27
C ALA A 206 8.49 -16.54 -2.76
N ILE A 207 9.12 -16.67 -3.94
CA ILE A 207 9.59 -17.96 -4.45
C ILE A 207 10.56 -18.60 -3.45
N GLY A 208 11.52 -17.83 -2.93
CA GLY A 208 12.49 -18.36 -1.99
C GLY A 208 11.93 -18.77 -0.63
N VAL A 209 10.80 -18.19 -0.22
CA VAL A 209 10.08 -18.63 0.99
C VAL A 209 9.24 -19.88 0.70
N MET A 210 8.46 -19.85 -0.38
CA MET A 210 7.40 -20.83 -0.65
C MET A 210 7.88 -22.10 -1.36
N LEU A 211 9.01 -22.04 -2.07
CA LEU A 211 9.60 -23.19 -2.74
C LEU A 211 10.89 -23.60 -2.04
N ASP A 212 11.22 -24.89 -2.16
CA ASP A 212 12.49 -25.40 -1.64
C ASP A 212 13.69 -24.77 -2.34
N GLY A 213 14.74 -24.51 -1.55
CA GLY A 213 16.01 -23.95 -2.02
C GLY A 213 16.25 -22.48 -1.68
N GLY A 214 15.33 -21.81 -0.98
CA GLY A 214 15.58 -20.46 -0.45
C GLY A 214 15.62 -19.36 -1.52
N VAL A 215 16.03 -18.15 -1.11
CA VAL A 215 16.12 -16.96 -1.99
C VAL A 215 17.11 -17.11 -3.14
N ASP A 216 18.07 -18.03 -3.03
CA ASP A 216 19.06 -18.34 -4.07
C ASP A 216 18.66 -19.57 -4.91
N SER A 217 17.41 -20.02 -4.81
CA SER A 217 16.91 -21.13 -5.62
C SER A 217 16.99 -20.79 -7.12
N PRO A 218 17.22 -21.78 -8.00
CA PRO A 218 17.23 -21.56 -9.45
C PRO A 218 15.96 -20.87 -9.96
N ALA A 219 14.80 -21.16 -9.35
CA ALA A 219 13.53 -20.52 -9.70
C ALA A 219 13.53 -19.02 -9.36
N ALA A 220 13.97 -18.64 -8.16
CA ALA A 220 14.08 -17.24 -7.75
C ALA A 220 15.09 -16.46 -8.62
N ILE A 221 16.24 -17.09 -8.93
CA ILE A 221 17.27 -16.50 -9.80
C ILE A 221 16.74 -16.30 -11.22
N ASN A 222 16.06 -17.30 -11.79
CA ASN A 222 15.48 -17.18 -13.13
C ASN A 222 14.42 -16.08 -13.17
N ARG A 223 13.57 -16.00 -12.15
CA ARG A 223 12.58 -14.92 -12.04
C ARG A 223 13.22 -13.54 -11.96
N GLN A 224 14.30 -13.39 -11.20
CA GLN A 224 15.04 -12.13 -11.13
C GLN A 224 15.62 -11.76 -12.51
N ARG A 225 16.20 -12.72 -13.25
CA ARG A 225 16.72 -12.50 -14.61
C ARG A 225 15.63 -12.05 -15.58
N GLU A 226 14.43 -12.62 -15.49
CA GLU A 226 13.29 -12.20 -16.30
C GLU A 226 12.88 -10.75 -16.02
N LEU A 227 12.84 -10.36 -14.74
CA LEU A 227 12.54 -8.98 -14.32
C LEU A 227 13.61 -8.00 -14.83
N ASP A 228 14.86 -8.45 -14.90
CA ASP A 228 15.99 -7.69 -15.45
C ASP A 228 16.01 -7.68 -17.00
N GLY A 229 15.01 -8.28 -17.65
CA GLY A 229 14.85 -8.27 -19.10
C GLY A 229 15.71 -9.30 -19.84
N GLN A 230 16.40 -10.18 -19.12
CA GLN A 230 17.13 -11.31 -19.70
C GLN A 230 16.12 -12.43 -20.01
N ARG A 231 15.69 -12.51 -21.27
CA ARG A 231 14.73 -13.54 -21.69
C ARG A 231 15.36 -14.93 -21.65
N THR A 232 14.89 -15.79 -20.76
CA THR A 232 14.80 -17.23 -21.07
C THR A 232 13.62 -17.43 -22.01
N ALA A 233 13.86 -18.02 -23.18
CA ALA A 233 12.79 -18.62 -23.97
C ALA A 233 12.22 -19.78 -23.15
N ILE A 234 10.88 -19.99 -23.17
CA ILE A 234 10.06 -20.81 -22.26
C ILE A 234 9.51 -19.90 -21.12
N GLU A 235 8.26 -19.42 -21.12
CA GLU A 235 6.99 -20.05 -21.53
C GLU A 235 6.11 -19.13 -22.41
N LEU A 236 5.89 -19.53 -23.67
CA LEU A 236 4.59 -19.34 -24.30
C LEU A 236 3.77 -20.59 -23.95
N GLY A 237 2.56 -20.45 -23.41
CA GLY A 237 1.66 -21.61 -23.42
C GLY A 237 0.37 -21.47 -22.66
N ASP A 238 0.43 -21.28 -21.34
CA ASP A 238 -0.76 -21.53 -20.53
C ASP A 238 -1.54 -20.27 -20.22
N ALA A 239 -2.70 -20.16 -20.86
CA ALA A 239 -3.73 -19.22 -20.46
C ALA A 239 -4.10 -19.49 -19.00
N ILE A 240 -3.71 -18.57 -18.11
CA ILE A 240 -4.07 -18.63 -16.70
C ILE A 240 -5.59 -18.42 -16.59
N ASP A 241 -6.29 -19.35 -15.97
CA ASP A 241 -7.65 -19.09 -15.53
C ASP A 241 -7.62 -18.06 -14.40
N LEU A 242 -8.36 -16.97 -14.55
CA LEU A 242 -8.39 -15.89 -13.56
C LEU A 242 -9.52 -16.07 -12.52
N VAL A 243 -10.42 -17.03 -12.72
CA VAL A 243 -11.55 -17.28 -11.82
C VAL A 243 -11.06 -17.82 -10.47
N GLY A 244 -11.63 -17.30 -9.38
CA GLY A 244 -11.29 -17.72 -8.02
C GLY A 244 -9.91 -17.26 -7.52
N ARG A 245 -9.22 -16.41 -8.30
CA ARG A 245 -7.90 -15.87 -7.96
C ARG A 245 -8.06 -14.45 -7.40
N PRO A 246 -7.56 -14.17 -6.19
CA PRO A 246 -7.47 -12.80 -5.71
C PRO A 246 -6.39 -12.05 -6.50
N LEU A 247 -6.78 -10.94 -7.11
CA LEU A 247 -5.95 -10.07 -7.92
C LEU A 247 -5.91 -8.68 -7.29
N MET A 248 -4.71 -8.19 -6.98
CA MET A 248 -4.51 -6.84 -6.52
C MET A 248 -4.38 -5.88 -7.70
N ILE A 249 -5.28 -4.92 -7.77
CA ILE A 249 -5.23 -3.79 -8.67
C ILE A 249 -4.69 -2.61 -7.88
N SER A 250 -3.56 -2.06 -8.33
CA SER A 250 -2.98 -0.84 -7.77
C SER A 250 -3.01 0.26 -8.81
N VAL A 251 -3.57 1.42 -8.45
CA VAL A 251 -3.65 2.59 -9.31
C VAL A 251 -3.04 3.79 -8.62
N GLU A 252 -2.11 4.45 -9.27
CA GLU A 252 -1.65 5.78 -8.91
C GLU A 252 -2.09 6.77 -9.98
N ALA A 253 -2.92 7.74 -9.59
CA ALA A 253 -3.32 8.86 -10.43
C ALA A 253 -2.45 10.07 -10.11
N LYS A 254 -1.96 10.76 -11.14
CA LYS A 254 -1.20 12.00 -11.02
C LYS A 254 -1.79 13.06 -11.95
N ARG A 255 -2.17 14.20 -11.38
CA ARG A 255 -2.73 15.36 -12.08
C ARG A 255 -1.64 16.37 -12.47
N PRO A 256 -1.92 17.31 -13.40
CA PRO A 256 -0.93 18.28 -13.88
C PRO A 256 -0.47 19.26 -12.80
N ASP A 257 -1.35 19.55 -11.83
CA ASP A 257 -1.07 20.36 -10.65
C ASP A 257 -0.12 19.68 -9.63
N GLY A 258 0.30 18.43 -9.90
CA GLY A 258 1.19 17.63 -9.05
C GLY A 258 0.46 16.78 -8.02
N THR A 259 -0.86 16.94 -7.87
CA THR A 259 -1.66 16.15 -6.94
C THR A 259 -1.65 14.68 -7.33
N ARG A 260 -1.54 13.81 -6.32
CA ARG A 260 -1.51 12.36 -6.51
C ARG A 260 -2.48 11.67 -5.58
N SER A 261 -3.07 10.59 -6.07
CA SER A 261 -3.85 9.66 -5.25
C SER A 261 -3.48 8.24 -5.62
N LYS A 262 -3.34 7.38 -4.61
CA LYS A 262 -3.14 5.94 -4.78
C LYS A 262 -4.36 5.21 -4.25
N ARG A 263 -4.80 4.18 -4.97
CA ARG A 263 -5.85 3.24 -4.56
C ARG A 263 -5.40 1.82 -4.82
N GLN A 264 -5.77 0.91 -3.91
CA GLN A 264 -5.54 -0.51 -4.05
C GLN A 264 -6.85 -1.26 -3.80
N MET A 265 -7.11 -2.27 -4.61
CA MET A 265 -8.28 -3.11 -4.47
C MET A 265 -7.91 -4.54 -4.78
N ILE A 266 -8.37 -5.47 -3.94
CA ILE A 266 -8.24 -6.89 -4.21
C ILE A 266 -9.59 -7.40 -4.69
N VAL A 267 -9.60 -7.95 -5.89
CA VAL A 267 -10.80 -8.50 -6.52
C VAL A 267 -10.61 -9.97 -6.84
N GLU A 268 -11.71 -10.72 -6.86
CA GLU A 268 -11.72 -12.09 -7.34
C GLU A 268 -12.78 -12.23 -8.42
N LEU A 269 -12.39 -12.76 -9.58
CA LEU A 269 -13.32 -13.01 -10.67
C LEU A 269 -14.12 -14.28 -10.37
N THR A 270 -15.44 -14.24 -10.59
CA THR A 270 -16.33 -15.37 -10.23
C THR A 270 -16.65 -16.29 -11.42
N GLY A 271 -16.43 -15.82 -12.65
CA GLY A 271 -16.89 -16.47 -13.87
C GLY A 271 -18.40 -16.31 -14.16
N SER A 272 -19.16 -15.65 -13.28
CA SER A 272 -20.59 -15.38 -13.47
C SER A 272 -20.84 -14.10 -14.26
N GLU A 273 -21.74 -14.10 -15.24
CA GLU A 273 -22.11 -12.88 -15.97
C GLU A 273 -22.90 -11.88 -15.09
N THR A 274 -23.66 -12.34 -14.10
CA THR A 274 -24.50 -11.47 -13.23
C THR A 274 -23.72 -10.87 -12.07
N ARG A 275 -22.61 -11.50 -11.67
CA ARG A 275 -21.72 -11.00 -10.62
C ARG A 275 -20.27 -11.29 -11.00
N PRO A 276 -19.69 -10.59 -11.98
CA PRO A 276 -18.41 -10.95 -12.60
C PRO A 276 -17.20 -10.96 -11.66
N TYR A 277 -17.27 -10.20 -10.57
CA TYR A 277 -16.23 -10.16 -9.55
C TYR A 277 -16.80 -9.88 -8.16
N ILE A 278 -16.00 -10.16 -7.14
CA ILE A 278 -16.20 -9.73 -5.75
C ILE A 278 -15.00 -8.89 -5.31
N ILE A 279 -15.24 -7.91 -4.44
CA ILE A 279 -14.18 -7.12 -3.79
C ILE A 279 -13.88 -7.79 -2.45
N ARG A 280 -12.62 -8.16 -2.23
CA ARG A 280 -12.11 -8.75 -0.99
C ARG A 280 -11.57 -7.70 -0.03
N ALA A 281 -10.86 -6.72 -0.56
CA ALA A 281 -10.28 -5.61 0.19
C ALA A 281 -10.21 -4.34 -0.68
N PHE A 282 -10.25 -3.18 -0.02
CA PHE A 282 -10.19 -1.88 -0.67
C PHE A 282 -9.48 -0.88 0.26
N GLU A 283 -8.44 -0.21 -0.26
CA GLU A 283 -7.56 0.71 0.46
C GLU A 283 -7.25 1.98 -0.36
#